data_AF-A0A1Q4R4V1-F1
#
_entry.id   AF-A0A1Q4R4V1-F1
#
_cell.length_a   1.000
_cell.length_b   1.000
_cell.length_c   1.000
_cell.angle_alpha   90.00
_cell.angle_beta   90.00
_cell.angle_gamma   90.00
#
_symmetry.space_group_name_H-M   'P 1'
#
loop_
_entity.id
_entity.type
_entity.pdbx_description
1 polymer ?
#
loop_
_entity_poly.entity_id
_entity_poly.type
_entity_poly.pdbx_seq_one_letter_code
_entity_poly.pdbx_strand_id
1 'polypeptide(L)'
;MTEDPFFIELTKNYSPAEVEEIRTYLTEWAAATYLSVSHNILDHAERKQIDPLKLLRKAHNFNKKGATRIPRRGFRDDDSAVYRKNNEYLIIRVDQFGNEKIVTYGVNRNV
;
A
#
# COMPACT_ATOMS: atom_id res chain seq x y z
N MET A 1 -4.29 -19.48 16.30
CA MET A 1 -4.45 -18.41 15.31
C MET A 1 -3.67 -18.84 14.09
N THR A 2 -4.34 -19.17 13.00
CA THR A 2 -3.71 -19.56 11.74
C THR A 2 -2.97 -18.35 11.20
N GLU A 3 -1.67 -18.48 10.93
CA GLU A 3 -0.91 -17.43 10.25
C GLU A 3 -1.53 -17.14 8.88
N ASP A 4 -1.56 -15.86 8.50
CA ASP A 4 -2.03 -15.42 7.18
C ASP A 4 -1.22 -16.15 6.08
N PRO A 5 -1.83 -17.04 5.28
CA PRO A 5 -1.09 -17.81 4.27
C PRO A 5 -0.45 -16.91 3.22
N PHE A 6 -1.03 -15.73 2.97
CA PHE A 6 -0.46 -14.74 2.06
C PHE A 6 0.75 -14.05 2.67
N PHE A 7 0.85 -13.95 3.99
CA PHE A 7 2.05 -13.42 4.64
C PHE A 7 3.23 -14.39 4.51
N ILE A 8 2.97 -15.69 4.67
CA ILE A 8 3.98 -16.74 4.47
C ILE A 8 4.50 -16.68 3.02
N GLU A 9 3.60 -16.60 2.05
CA GLU A 9 3.97 -16.50 0.63
C GLU A 9 4.74 -15.20 0.33
N LEU A 10 4.28 -14.06 0.85
CA LEU A 10 4.92 -12.75 0.70
C LEU A 10 6.35 -12.74 1.25
N THR A 11 6.63 -13.52 2.30
CA THR A 11 7.91 -13.46 3.04
C THR A 11 8.90 -14.57 2.71
N LYS A 12 8.49 -15.59 1.92
CA LYS A 12 9.24 -16.84 1.71
C LYS A 12 10.68 -16.69 1.19
N ASN A 13 10.96 -15.61 0.46
CA ASN A 13 12.24 -15.36 -0.20
C ASN A 13 13.04 -14.20 0.40
N TYR A 14 12.58 -13.64 1.52
CA TYR A 14 13.21 -12.49 2.16
C TYR A 14 13.99 -12.91 3.41
N SER A 15 15.04 -12.16 3.71
CA SER A 15 15.81 -12.34 4.94
C SER A 15 14.99 -11.97 6.18
N PRO A 16 15.33 -12.46 7.39
CA PRO A 16 14.61 -12.09 8.61
C PRO A 16 14.49 -10.58 8.84
N ALA A 17 15.52 -9.80 8.49
CA ALA A 17 15.48 -8.34 8.59
C ALA A 17 14.46 -7.71 7.63
N GLU A 18 14.39 -8.21 6.40
CA GLU A 18 13.41 -7.78 5.40
C GLU A 18 11.99 -8.21 5.76
N VAL A 19 11.81 -9.37 6.39
CA VAL A 19 10.50 -9.82 6.90
C VAL A 19 9.96 -8.87 7.96
N GLU A 20 10.80 -8.40 8.88
CA GLU A 20 10.39 -7.41 9.89
C GLU A 20 10.11 -6.03 9.27
N GLU A 21 10.84 -5.66 8.22
CA GLU A 21 10.55 -4.47 7.42
C GLU A 21 9.18 -4.58 6.73
N ILE A 22 8.90 -5.71 6.08
CA ILE A 22 7.59 -6.00 5.47
C ILE A 22 6.49 -5.91 6.52
N ARG A 23 6.66 -6.58 7.67
CA ARG A 23 5.70 -6.55 8.78
C ARG A 23 5.40 -5.12 9.21
N THR A 24 6.43 -4.30 9.36
CA THR A 24 6.31 -2.88 9.72
C THR A 24 5.49 -2.12 8.68
N TYR A 25 5.84 -2.26 7.40
CA TYR A 25 5.13 -1.55 6.33
C TYR A 25 3.70 -2.01 6.14
N LEU A 26 3.37 -3.29 6.32
CA LEU A 26 1.99 -3.78 6.23
C LEU A 26 1.05 -3.08 7.23
N THR A 27 1.56 -2.55 8.36
CA THR A 27 0.73 -1.80 9.33
C THR A 27 0.18 -0.48 8.77
N GLU A 28 0.82 0.07 7.73
CA GLU A 28 0.40 1.29 7.05
C GLU A 28 -0.69 1.05 6.01
N TRP A 29 -0.95 -0.22 5.68
CA TRP A 29 -1.85 -0.62 4.61
C TRP A 29 -3.20 -1.15 5.11
N ALA A 30 -4.19 -1.10 4.24
CA ALA A 30 -5.48 -1.75 4.41
C ALA A 30 -5.67 -2.83 3.34
N ALA A 31 -6.36 -3.91 3.71
CA ALA A 31 -6.65 -5.01 2.80
C ALA A 31 -7.61 -4.62 1.65
N ALA A 32 -8.32 -3.49 1.76
CA ALA A 32 -9.33 -3.08 0.79
C ALA A 32 -10.45 -4.13 0.68
N THR A 33 -10.59 -4.76 -0.48
CA THR A 33 -11.52 -5.86 -0.76
C THR A 33 -10.85 -7.23 -0.73
N TYR A 34 -9.56 -7.32 -0.41
CA TYR A 34 -8.80 -8.57 -0.34
C TYR A 34 -8.96 -9.25 1.02
N LEU A 35 -8.65 -10.55 1.07
CA LEU A 35 -8.72 -11.35 2.29
C LEU A 35 -7.76 -10.88 3.39
N SER A 36 -6.60 -10.35 3.01
CA SER A 36 -5.60 -9.80 3.93
C SER A 36 -4.78 -8.70 3.26
N VAL A 37 -4.03 -7.93 4.06
CA VAL A 37 -3.08 -6.94 3.53
C VAL A 37 -2.01 -7.62 2.68
N SER A 38 -1.49 -8.77 3.14
CA SER A 38 -0.48 -9.53 2.41
C SER A 38 -1.02 -10.01 1.04
N HIS A 39 -2.29 -10.42 0.98
CA HIS A 39 -2.96 -10.75 -0.28
C HIS A 39 -3.01 -9.55 -1.23
N ASN A 40 -3.42 -8.37 -0.73
CA ASN A 40 -3.44 -7.14 -1.51
C ASN A 40 -2.05 -6.82 -2.10
N ILE A 41 -1.00 -6.92 -1.29
CA ILE A 41 0.38 -6.61 -1.71
C ILE A 41 0.88 -7.59 -2.77
N LEU A 42 0.66 -8.90 -2.59
CA LEU A 42 1.05 -9.92 -3.57
C LEU A 42 0.39 -9.70 -4.92
N ASP A 43 -0.94 -9.57 -4.94
CA ASP A 43 -1.70 -9.34 -6.18
C ASP A 43 -1.29 -8.02 -6.85
N HIS A 44 -1.08 -6.95 -6.08
CA HIS A 44 -0.65 -5.67 -6.63
C HIS A 44 0.76 -5.76 -7.23
N ALA A 45 1.70 -6.36 -6.51
CA ALA A 45 3.07 -6.55 -6.93
C ALA A 45 3.15 -7.37 -8.23
N GLU A 46 2.37 -8.45 -8.32
CA GLU A 46 2.25 -9.30 -9.50
C GLU A 46 1.68 -8.53 -10.70
N ARG A 47 0.53 -7.86 -10.55
CA ARG A 47 -0.09 -7.09 -11.65
C ARG A 47 0.81 -5.95 -12.17
N LYS A 48 1.68 -5.41 -11.31
CA LYS A 48 2.60 -4.33 -11.67
C LYS A 48 4.01 -4.82 -12.01
N GLN A 49 4.28 -6.12 -11.90
CA GLN A 49 5.60 -6.73 -12.12
C GLN A 49 6.68 -5.99 -11.33
N ILE A 50 6.41 -5.75 -10.05
CA ILE A 50 7.32 -5.09 -9.12
C ILE A 50 7.56 -6.01 -7.93
N ASP A 51 8.79 -6.04 -7.42
CA ASP A 51 9.11 -6.71 -6.17
C ASP A 51 8.25 -6.17 -5.00
N PRO A 52 7.59 -7.03 -4.20
CA PRO A 52 6.73 -6.61 -3.10
C PRO A 52 7.40 -5.70 -2.07
N LEU A 53 8.62 -6.01 -1.64
CA LEU A 53 9.34 -5.17 -0.68
C LEU A 53 9.71 -3.81 -1.29
N LYS A 54 10.11 -3.77 -2.56
CA LYS A 54 10.33 -2.51 -3.30
C LYS A 54 9.06 -1.68 -3.42
N LEU A 55 7.91 -2.31 -3.64
CA LEU A 55 6.59 -1.66 -3.63
C LEU A 55 6.31 -1.02 -2.27
N LEU A 56 6.46 -1.79 -1.18
CA LEU A 56 6.23 -1.32 0.18
C LEU A 56 7.16 -0.16 0.56
N ARG A 57 8.46 -0.29 0.29
CA ARG A 57 9.46 0.77 0.51
C ARG A 57 9.08 2.06 -0.23
N LYS A 58 8.64 1.95 -1.48
CA LYS A 58 8.23 3.12 -2.27
C LYS A 58 6.99 3.79 -1.71
N ALA A 59 5.99 3.01 -1.30
CA ALA A 59 4.78 3.55 -0.70
C ALA A 59 5.05 4.21 0.65
N HIS A 60 5.86 3.59 1.52
CA HIS A 60 6.29 4.13 2.80
C HIS A 60 7.03 5.46 2.64
N ASN A 61 7.94 5.54 1.66
CA ASN A 61 8.72 6.75 1.38
C ASN A 61 7.95 7.80 0.56
N PHE A 62 6.67 7.59 0.24
CA PHE A 62 5.88 8.56 -0.52
C PHE A 62 5.68 9.84 0.30
N ASN A 63 6.36 10.91 -0.11
CA ASN A 63 6.28 12.20 0.58
C ASN A 63 5.01 12.97 0.18
N LYS A 64 4.00 12.94 1.07
CA LYS A 64 2.73 13.68 0.93
C LYS A 64 2.91 15.21 0.91
N LYS A 65 4.01 15.77 1.43
CA LYS A 65 4.27 17.21 1.38
C LYS A 65 4.42 17.67 -0.07
N GLY A 66 3.59 18.62 -0.49
CA GLY A 66 3.53 19.10 -1.87
C GLY A 66 2.84 18.16 -2.85
N ALA A 67 2.27 17.03 -2.38
CA ALA A 67 1.40 16.21 -3.20
C ALA A 67 0.02 16.88 -3.36
N THR A 68 -0.58 16.75 -4.54
CA THR A 68 -1.97 17.15 -4.76
C THR A 68 -2.91 16.10 -4.18
N ARG A 69 -3.75 16.49 -3.21
CA ARG A 69 -4.78 15.62 -2.62
C ARG A 69 -6.10 15.73 -3.38
N ILE A 70 -6.74 14.59 -3.67
CA ILE A 70 -8.00 14.49 -4.41
C ILE A 70 -8.97 13.55 -3.66
N PRO A 71 -10.13 14.06 -3.17
CA PRO A 71 -10.54 15.47 -3.19
C PRO A 71 -9.65 16.34 -2.30
N ARG A 72 -9.69 17.67 -2.50
CA ARG A 72 -8.88 18.61 -1.69
C ARG A 72 -9.21 18.53 -0.19
N ARG A 73 -10.46 18.17 0.15
CA ARG A 73 -10.95 17.92 1.51
C ARG A 73 -11.94 16.75 1.46
N GLY A 74 -12.08 16.03 2.59
CA GLY A 74 -12.98 14.87 2.68
C GLY A 74 -12.50 13.65 1.89
N PHE A 75 -13.44 12.81 1.48
CA PHE A 75 -13.21 11.57 0.74
C PHE A 75 -14.12 11.53 -0.49
N ARG A 76 -13.82 10.61 -1.41
CA ARG A 76 -14.69 10.27 -2.53
C ARG A 76 -15.85 9.41 -2.04
N ASP A 77 -16.77 9.10 -2.95
CA ASP A 77 -17.93 8.24 -2.69
C ASP A 77 -17.54 6.81 -2.26
N ASP A 78 -16.30 6.38 -2.52
CA ASP A 78 -15.76 5.07 -2.10
C ASP A 78 -14.88 5.16 -0.84
N ASP A 79 -15.05 6.23 -0.06
CA ASP A 79 -14.29 6.57 1.16
C ASP A 79 -12.77 6.71 0.95
N SER A 80 -12.32 6.86 -0.30
CA SER A 80 -10.91 7.03 -0.62
C SER A 80 -10.49 8.48 -0.81
N ALA A 81 -9.20 8.74 -0.62
CA ALA A 81 -8.53 9.95 -1.10
C ALA A 81 -7.24 9.57 -1.82
N VAL A 82 -6.79 10.42 -2.74
CA VAL A 82 -5.55 10.18 -3.49
C VAL A 82 -4.59 11.33 -3.31
N TYR A 83 -3.35 11.01 -2.98
CA TYR A 83 -2.23 11.92 -3.09
C TYR A 83 -1.50 11.65 -4.41
N ARG A 84 -1.28 12.69 -5.22
CA ARG A 84 -0.51 12.62 -6.48
C ARG A 84 0.70 13.53 -6.38
N LYS A 85 1.88 13.03 -6.76
CA LYS A 85 3.11 13.81 -6.80
C LYS A 85 4.00 13.30 -7.92
N ASN A 86 4.42 14.20 -8.82
CA ASN A 86 5.13 13.82 -10.04
C ASN A 86 4.32 12.77 -10.83
N ASN A 87 4.95 11.65 -11.15
CA ASN A 87 4.31 10.50 -11.77
C ASN A 87 3.83 9.45 -10.77
N GLU A 88 3.86 9.71 -9.47
CA GLU A 88 3.46 8.76 -8.43
C GLU A 88 2.10 9.12 -7.83
N TYR A 89 1.39 8.11 -7.34
CA TYR A 89 0.17 8.29 -6.58
C TYR A 89 0.04 7.30 -5.43
N LEU A 90 -0.63 7.75 -4.39
CA LEU A 90 -0.99 6.97 -3.20
C LEU A 90 -2.49 7.10 -2.97
N ILE A 91 -3.22 5.99 -2.99
CA ILE A 91 -4.63 5.92 -2.64
C ILE A 91 -4.73 5.49 -1.19
N ILE A 92 -5.44 6.25 -0.38
CA ILE A 92 -5.67 5.97 1.04
C ILE A 92 -7.17 5.86 1.34
N ARG A 93 -7.49 5.13 2.40
CA ARG A 93 -8.77 5.12 3.10
C ARG A 93 -8.53 5.38 4.58
N VAL A 94 -9.59 5.66 5.33
CA VAL A 94 -9.48 5.86 6.78
C VAL A 94 -9.98 4.62 7.51
N ASP A 95 -9.23 4.17 8.51
CA ASP A 95 -9.68 3.09 9.39
C ASP A 95 -10.72 3.59 10.43
N GLN A 96 -11.28 2.67 11.21
CA GLN A 96 -12.28 2.99 12.24
C GLN A 96 -11.79 3.98 13.31
N PHE A 97 -10.49 4.24 13.39
CA PHE A 97 -9.87 5.15 14.37
C PHE A 97 -9.47 6.49 13.75
N GLY A 98 -9.76 6.74 12.48
CA GLY A 98 -9.40 7.99 11.82
C GLY A 98 -8.02 8.00 11.17
N ASN A 99 -7.29 6.87 11.13
CA ASN A 99 -5.94 6.83 10.55
C ASN A 99 -6.00 6.55 9.04
N GLU A 100 -5.21 7.30 8.26
CA GLU A 100 -5.03 6.99 6.84
C GLU A 100 -4.26 5.68 6.65
N LYS A 101 -4.85 4.74 5.92
CA LYS A 101 -4.25 3.48 5.49
C LYS A 101 -4.09 3.46 3.98
N ILE A 102 -2.95 3.00 3.51
CA ILE A 102 -2.65 2.84 2.09
C ILE A 102 -3.46 1.66 1.55
N VAL A 103 -4.13 1.90 0.43
CA VAL A 103 -4.91 0.89 -0.28
C VAL A 103 -4.23 0.53 -1.60
N THR A 104 -3.48 1.49 -2.16
CA THR A 104 -2.75 1.33 -3.42
C THR A 104 -1.65 2.37 -3.49
N TYR A 105 -0.47 1.97 -3.95
CA TYR A 105 0.56 2.86 -4.48
C TYR A 105 0.71 2.59 -5.98
N GLY A 106 1.11 3.59 -6.76
CA GLY A 106 1.44 3.36 -8.16
C GLY A 106 2.24 4.47 -8.79
N VAL A 107 2.81 4.15 -9.95
CA VAL A 107 3.50 5.09 -10.81
C VAL A 107 2.72 5.14 -12.13
N ASN A 108 2.25 6.33 -12.49
CA ASN A 108 1.74 6.61 -13.82
C ASN A 108 2.92 6.52 -14.78
N ARG A 109 2.88 5.55 -15.70
CA ARG A 109 3.70 5.62 -16.90
C ARG A 109 3.03 6.67 -17.76
N ASN A 110 3.63 7.86 -17.87
CA ASN A 110 3.24 8.78 -18.92
C ASN A 110 3.40 8.04 -20.26
N VAL A 111 2.38 8.17 -21.10
CA VAL A 111 2.36 7.69 -22.50
C VAL A 111 3.59 8.18 -23.24
#